data_AF-A0A412KUM1-F1
#
_entry.id   AF-A0A412KUM1-F1
#
_cell.length_a   1.000
_cell.length_b   1.000
_cell.length_c   1.000
_cell.angle_alpha   90.00
_cell.angle_beta   90.00
_cell.angle_gamma   90.00
#
_symmetry.space_group_name_H-M   'P 1'
#
loop_
_entity.id
_entity.type
_entity.pdbx_description
1 polymer ?
#
loop_
_entity_poly.entity_id
_entity_poly.type
_entity_poly.pdbx_seq_one_letter_code
_entity_poly.pdbx_strand_id
1 'polypeptide(L)' 'MFGLGVPELVLILIIGLVIFGPGKLPDVGKALGKSIREFKQASTDEKKDDKMVNVTAKSQELADKKDEQK' A
#
# COMPACT_ATOMS: atom_id res chain seq x y z
N MET A 1 -12.90 -34.18 5.91
CA MET A 1 -13.33 -34.68 4.58
C MET A 1 -13.18 -33.67 3.45
N PHE A 2 -12.30 -32.67 3.57
CA PHE A 2 -11.56 -32.03 2.45
C PHE A 2 -10.56 -31.09 3.10
N GLY A 3 -9.37 -31.59 3.44
CA GLY A 3 -8.29 -30.75 3.93
C GLY A 3 -7.66 -30.11 2.71
N LEU A 4 -8.12 -28.90 2.32
CA LEU A 4 -7.41 -28.10 1.32
C LEU A 4 -6.07 -27.71 1.92
N GLY A 5 -5.08 -28.56 1.71
CA GLY A 5 -3.73 -28.32 2.11
C GLY A 5 -3.06 -27.32 1.17
N VAL A 6 -1.88 -26.89 1.58
CA VAL A 6 -0.97 -26.14 0.71
C VAL A 6 -0.75 -26.85 -0.64
N PRO A 7 -0.58 -28.19 -0.72
CA PRO A 7 -0.38 -28.88 -2.00
C PRO A 7 -1.55 -28.71 -2.99
N GLU A 8 -2.79 -28.85 -2.53
CA GLU A 8 -3.98 -28.69 -3.37
C GLU A 8 -4.13 -27.26 -3.88
N LEU A 9 -3.86 -26.25 -3.03
CA LEU A 9 -3.87 -24.85 -3.46
C LEU A 9 -2.81 -24.55 -4.51
N VAL A 10 -1.61 -25.13 -4.37
CA VAL A 10 -0.53 -24.97 -5.36
C VAL A 10 -0.92 -25.60 -6.69
N LEU A 11 -1.57 -26.77 -6.69
CA LEU A 11 -2.05 -27.41 -7.93
C LEU A 11 -3.07 -26.53 -8.66
N ILE A 12 -4.05 -25.98 -7.94
CA ILE A 12 -5.04 -25.05 -8.51
C ILE A 12 -4.34 -23.80 -9.06
N LEU A 13 -3.37 -23.27 -8.32
CA LEU A 13 -2.60 -22.10 -8.73
C LEU A 13 -1.82 -22.36 -10.02
N ILE A 14 -1.19 -23.54 -10.16
CA ILE A 14 -0.50 -23.93 -11.40
C ILE A 14 -1.46 -23.97 -12.59
N ILE A 15 -2.65 -24.57 -12.43
CA ILE A 15 -3.67 -24.60 -13.50
C ILE A 15 -4.10 -23.18 -13.86
N GLY A 16 -4.36 -22.34 -12.87
CA GLY A 16 -4.68 -20.93 -13.08
C GLY A 16 -3.54 -20.18 -13.78
N LEU A 17 -2.29 -20.47 -13.44
CA LEU A 17 -1.11 -19.89 -14.08
C LEU A 17 -0.94 -20.33 -15.54
N VAL A 18 -1.35 -21.53 -15.92
CA VAL A 18 -1.33 -21.97 -17.32
C VAL A 18 -2.36 -21.20 -18.15
N ILE A 19 -3.54 -20.95 -17.58
CA ILE A 19 -4.62 -20.22 -18.27
C ILE A 19 -4.32 -18.72 -18.34
N PHE A 20 -3.96 -18.12 -17.20
CA PHE A 20 -3.78 -16.67 -17.08
C PHE A 20 -2.33 -16.21 -17.35
N GLY A 21 -1.35 -17.09 -17.20
CA GLY A 21 0.07 -16.78 -17.29
C GLY A 21 0.67 -16.21 -15.99
N PRO A 22 1.92 -16.57 -15.62
CA PRO A 22 2.57 -16.06 -14.40
C PRO A 22 2.86 -14.56 -14.42
N GLY A 23 2.93 -13.95 -15.61
CA GLY A 23 3.09 -12.50 -15.75
C GLY A 23 1.83 -11.70 -15.39
N LYS A 24 0.63 -12.29 -15.44
CA LYS A 24 -0.62 -11.57 -15.16
C LYS A 24 -0.96 -11.48 -13.67
N LEU A 25 -0.58 -12.47 -12.87
CA LEU A 25 -0.75 -12.45 -11.42
C LEU A 25 -0.15 -11.21 -10.72
N PRO A 26 1.11 -10.81 -10.97
CA PRO A 26 1.67 -9.63 -10.32
C PRO A 26 0.99 -8.33 -10.77
N ASP A 27 0.49 -8.26 -12.01
CA ASP A 27 -0.26 -7.09 -12.50
C ASP A 27 -1.60 -6.95 -11.78
N VAL A 28 -2.36 -8.04 -11.72
CA VAL A 28 -3.64 -8.12 -10.97
C VAL A 28 -3.41 -7.83 -9.48
N GLY A 29 -2.38 -8.42 -8.88
CA GLY A 29 -2.01 -8.16 -7.48
C GLY A 29 -1.64 -6.70 -7.20
N LYS A 30 -0.92 -6.03 -8.12
CA LYS A 30 -0.60 -4.61 -8.00
C LYS A 30 -1.85 -3.74 -8.09
N ALA A 31 -2.76 -4.03 -9.03
CA ALA A 31 -4.02 -3.30 -9.18
C ALA A 31 -4.90 -3.46 -7.94
N LEU A 32 -5.15 -4.70 -7.51
CA LEU A 32 -5.92 -5.00 -6.31
C LEU A 32 -5.27 -4.41 -5.05
N GLY A 33 -3.94 -4.49 -4.94
CA GLY A 33 -3.19 -3.94 -3.80
C GLY A 33 -3.33 -2.43 -3.69
N LYS A 34 -3.32 -1.69 -4.81
CA LYS A 34 -3.60 -0.25 -4.83
C LYS A 34 -5.05 0.02 -4.39
N SER A 35 -6.03 -0.68 -4.94
CA SER A 35 -7.44 -0.52 -4.56
C SER A 35 -7.68 -0.81 -3.07
N ILE A 36 -7.09 -1.88 -2.53
CA ILE A 36 -7.19 -2.23 -1.10
C ILE A 36 -6.51 -1.16 -0.24
N ARG A 37 -5.36 -0.63 -0.67
CA ARG A 37 -4.65 0.42 0.05
C ARG A 37 -5.44 1.73 0.06
N GLU A 38 -6.03 2.12 -1.06
CA GLU A 38 -6.89 3.31 -1.16
C GLU A 38 -8.17 3.13 -0.34
N PHE A 39 -8.84 1.98 -0.46
CA PHE A 39 -10.01 1.63 0.36
C PHE A 39 -9.67 1.68 1.86
N LYS A 40 -8.55 1.10 2.27
CA LYS A 40 -8.10 1.11 3.67
C LYS A 40 -7.76 2.53 4.13
N GLN A 41 -7.17 3.37 3.29
CA GLN A 41 -6.90 4.77 3.63
C GLN A 41 -8.20 5.53 3.81
N ALA A 42 -9.15 5.45 2.87
CA ALA A 42 -10.44 6.12 2.98
C ALA A 42 -11.21 5.69 4.24
N SER A 43 -11.33 4.38 4.48
CA SER A 43 -11.99 3.85 5.68
C SER A 43 -11.21 4.11 6.98
N THR A 44 -9.93 4.46 6.92
CA THR A 44 -9.14 4.88 8.09
C THR A 44 -9.24 6.39 8.30
N ASP A 45 -9.28 7.20 7.24
CA ASP A 45 -9.40 8.66 7.28
C ASP A 45 -10.75 9.09 7.87
N GLU A 46 -11.85 8.37 7.57
CA GLU A 46 -13.15 8.54 8.25
C GLU A 46 -13.09 8.28 9.77
N LYS A 47 -12.00 7.64 10.25
CA LYS A 47 -11.72 7.44 11.69
C LYS A 47 -10.57 8.31 12.20
N LYS A 48 -9.95 9.12 11.33
CA LYS A 48 -8.72 9.89 11.56
C LYS A 48 -8.84 11.34 11.11
N ASP A 49 -9.97 11.99 11.41
CA ASP A 49 -10.01 13.45 11.63
C ASP A 49 -9.17 13.84 12.87
N ASP A 50 -7.91 13.42 12.95
CA ASP A 50 -6.89 13.90 13.89
C ASP A 50 -5.53 13.23 13.56
N LYS A 51 -4.87 13.64 12.46
CA LYS A 51 -3.39 13.80 12.39
C LYS A 51 -2.93 14.20 10.98
N MET A 52 -2.77 15.52 10.85
CA MET A 52 -1.57 16.21 10.35
C MET A 52 -1.01 15.77 8.99
N VAL A 53 -1.47 16.49 7.97
CA VAL A 53 -0.65 16.99 6.87
C VAL A 53 0.41 17.94 7.44
N ASN A 54 1.62 17.47 7.82
CA ASN A 54 2.77 18.36 7.99
C ASN A 54 4.14 17.63 8.11
N VAL A 55 4.75 17.21 6.99
CA VAL A 55 6.17 16.78 7.04
C VAL A 55 7.11 17.57 6.11
N THR A 56 6.63 18.31 5.11
CA THR A 56 7.59 18.74 4.06
C THR A 56 7.79 20.26 3.90
N ALA A 57 6.99 21.14 4.50
CA ALA A 57 7.10 22.59 4.21
C ALA A 57 7.82 23.45 5.27
N LYS A 58 8.05 22.98 6.51
CA LYS A 58 8.52 23.86 7.62
C LYS A 58 10.00 23.71 8.01
N SER A 59 10.86 23.16 7.16
CA SER A 59 12.31 23.06 7.46
C SER A 59 13.19 24.11 6.78
N GLN A 60 12.66 25.01 5.95
CA GLN A 60 13.48 26.03 5.27
C GLN A 60 13.37 27.46 5.83
N GLU A 61 12.45 27.76 6.76
CA GLU A 61 12.27 29.14 7.26
C GLU A 61 13.14 29.50 8.49
N LEU A 62 13.70 28.51 9.20
CA LEU A 62 14.41 28.75 10.47
C LEU A 62 15.92 29.02 10.32
N ALA A 63 16.47 29.04 9.10
CA ALA A 63 17.90 29.27 8.89
C ALA A 63 18.27 30.77 8.75
N ASP A 64 17.32 31.68 8.54
CA ASP A 64 17.59 33.06 8.11
C ASP A 64 17.57 34.13 9.23
N LYS A 65 17.48 33.76 10.53
CA LYS A 65 17.37 34.74 11.64
C LYS A 65 18.52 34.73 12.65
N LYS A 66 19.69 34.19 12.31
CA LYS A 66 20.84 34.12 13.25
C LYS A 66 21.84 35.29 13.14
N ASP A 67 21.54 36.34 12.36
CA ASP A 67 22.47 37.44 12.06
C ASP A 67 22.05 38.84 12.57
N GLU A 68 21.16 38.96 13.57
CA GLU A 68 20.75 40.28 14.07
C GLU A 68 20.72 40.44 15.60
N GLN A 69 21.55 39.68 16.32
CA GLN A 69 21.88 40.01 17.71
C GLN A 69 23.38 39.90 17.93
N LYS A 70 24.12 40.85 17.35
CA LYS A 70 25.48 41.20 17.77
C LYS A 70 25.63 42.71 17.86
#